data_AF-A0A9W6L1J3-F1
#
_entry.id   AF-A0A9W6L1J3-F1
#
_cell.length_a   1.000
_cell.length_b   1.000
_cell.length_c   1.000
_cell.angle_alpha   90.00
_cell.angle_beta   90.00
_cell.angle_gamma   90.00
#
_symmetry.space_group_name_H-M   'P 1'
#
loop_
_entity.id
_entity.type
_entity.pdbx_description
1 polymer ?
#
loop_
_entity_poly.entity_id
_entity_poly.type
_entity_poly.pdbx_seq_one_letter_code
_entity_poly.pdbx_strand_id
1 'polypeptide(L)'
;MAEPDAQYRLRPARPAELGRLREIEDGAGTMFDGLGLIDDVLDVSFPLVELRRLVDAGQVWVAADVVDRPVGMVIVSVRDHVAYVEEMDVLPEHGRRGLGSRLLARVAEWAQERGYVAVTLSTFRDVPWNGPFYRRHGFRDLRPDEWTPGMAAIRDAEARHGLRVDARVFMRCDLPRADRCGVQVRVARQTGRLAEVLAFYRDGLGLPEIDRFCGHAGYDGVMLELPGTGAHLEFTATEHLRPPTAHPEGLLVLYLGERAAVHRVLARLAADPVRSANPYWDEVGVTVADPDGFRVVLVADSWTSPR
;
A
#
# COMPACT_ATOMS: atom_id res chain seq x y z
N MET A 1 -0.87 -43.32 5.87
CA MET A 1 -1.86 -42.60 6.68
C MET A 1 -2.24 -41.37 5.87
N ALA A 2 -3.43 -41.35 5.25
CA ALA A 2 -3.81 -40.27 4.35
C ALA A 2 -4.00 -38.97 5.15
N GLU A 3 -3.47 -37.85 4.66
CA GLU A 3 -3.64 -36.55 5.30
C GLU A 3 -5.13 -36.17 5.37
N PRO A 4 -5.59 -35.58 6.49
CA PRO A 4 -6.98 -35.12 6.66
C PRO A 4 -7.38 -33.95 5.73
N ASP A 5 -6.47 -33.46 4.88
CA ASP A 5 -6.64 -32.28 4.02
C ASP A 5 -7.36 -32.59 2.68
N ALA A 6 -7.65 -33.85 2.39
CA ALA A 6 -8.21 -34.29 1.09
C ALA A 6 -9.70 -33.98 0.88
N GLN A 7 -10.41 -33.37 1.84
CA GLN A 7 -11.87 -33.21 1.76
C GLN A 7 -12.33 -31.96 1.00
N TYR A 8 -11.50 -30.92 0.92
CA TYR A 8 -11.88 -29.65 0.27
C TYR A 8 -10.72 -29.04 -0.51
N ARG A 9 -11.02 -28.53 -1.71
CA ARG A 9 -10.08 -27.86 -2.60
C ARG A 9 -10.47 -26.39 -2.77
N LEU A 10 -9.51 -25.49 -2.61
CA LEU A 10 -9.68 -24.09 -3.00
C LEU A 10 -9.33 -23.89 -4.47
N ARG A 11 -10.16 -23.16 -5.20
CA ARG A 11 -9.92 -22.81 -6.60
C ARG A 11 -10.67 -21.53 -6.99
N PRO A 12 -10.32 -20.88 -8.10
CA PRO A 12 -11.15 -19.82 -8.67
C PRO A 12 -12.58 -20.32 -8.93
N ALA A 13 -13.55 -19.42 -8.72
CA ALA A 13 -14.93 -19.65 -9.13
C ALA A 13 -15.02 -19.67 -10.65
N ARG A 14 -15.99 -20.43 -11.18
CA ARG A 14 -16.24 -20.50 -12.62
C ARG A 14 -17.48 -19.67 -13.00
N PRO A 15 -17.49 -19.09 -14.22
CA PRO A 15 -18.66 -18.45 -14.81
C PRO A 15 -20.00 -19.19 -14.69
N ALA A 16 -19.98 -20.53 -14.78
CA ALA A 16 -21.18 -21.37 -14.70
C ALA A 16 -21.70 -21.57 -13.26
N GLU A 17 -20.94 -21.14 -12.25
CA GLU A 17 -21.23 -21.40 -10.83
C GLU A 17 -21.97 -20.25 -10.15
N LEU A 18 -22.29 -19.15 -10.86
CA LEU A 18 -22.95 -17.97 -10.27
C LEU A 18 -24.23 -18.31 -9.48
N GLY A 19 -25.07 -19.19 -10.02
CA GLY A 19 -26.28 -19.63 -9.31
C GLY A 19 -25.95 -20.37 -8.02
N ARG A 20 -24.88 -21.19 -8.03
CA ARG A 20 -24.42 -21.90 -6.85
C ARG A 20 -23.79 -20.97 -5.80
N LEU A 21 -23.14 -19.89 -6.23
CA LEU A 21 -22.61 -18.87 -5.31
C LEU A 21 -23.75 -18.18 -4.56
N ARG A 22 -24.85 -17.84 -5.27
CA ARG A 22 -26.06 -17.30 -4.62
C ARG A 22 -26.66 -18.28 -3.60
N GLU A 23 -26.76 -19.57 -3.95
CA GLU A 23 -27.25 -20.58 -2.99
C GLU A 23 -26.38 -20.67 -1.72
N ILE A 24 -25.07 -20.40 -1.82
CA ILE A 24 -24.16 -20.41 -0.67
C ILE A 24 -24.40 -19.18 0.21
N GLU A 25 -24.54 -18.01 -0.40
CA GLU A 25 -24.88 -16.76 0.26
C GLU A 25 -26.21 -16.86 1.02
N ASP A 26 -27.27 -17.30 0.33
CA ASP A 26 -28.60 -17.52 0.93
C ASP A 26 -28.52 -18.51 2.11
N GLY A 27 -27.81 -19.63 1.91
CA GLY A 27 -27.66 -20.66 2.93
C GLY A 27 -26.86 -20.19 4.15
N ALA A 28 -25.80 -19.41 3.95
CA ALA A 28 -25.02 -18.82 5.04
C ALA A 28 -25.78 -17.68 5.75
N GLY A 29 -26.59 -16.93 5.00
CA GLY A 29 -27.45 -15.86 5.49
C GLY A 29 -28.39 -16.31 6.61
N THR A 30 -28.89 -17.55 6.56
CA THR A 30 -29.75 -18.14 7.61
C THR A 30 -29.14 -18.11 9.02
N MET A 31 -27.81 -18.00 9.14
CA MET A 31 -27.16 -17.86 10.46
C MET A 31 -27.43 -16.52 11.13
N PHE A 32 -27.91 -15.52 10.39
CA PHE A 32 -28.26 -14.20 10.91
C PHE A 32 -29.74 -14.08 11.31
N ASP A 33 -30.58 -15.07 10.99
CA ASP A 33 -32.00 -15.09 11.30
C ASP A 33 -32.25 -14.91 12.80
N GLY A 34 -33.16 -14.00 13.14
CA GLY A 34 -33.54 -13.73 14.54
C GLY A 34 -32.53 -12.93 15.37
N LEU A 35 -31.41 -12.47 14.78
CA LEU A 35 -30.45 -11.60 15.46
C LEU A 35 -30.82 -10.10 15.39
N GLY A 36 -31.78 -9.72 14.54
CA GLY A 36 -32.21 -8.32 14.35
C GLY A 36 -31.11 -7.42 13.77
N LEU A 37 -30.18 -8.01 13.02
CA LEU A 37 -29.01 -7.34 12.43
C LEU A 37 -29.24 -6.92 10.96
N ILE A 38 -30.16 -7.61 10.30
CA ILE A 38 -30.59 -7.40 8.93
C ILE A 38 -32.12 -7.23 9.00
N ASP A 39 -32.67 -6.30 8.25
CA ASP A 39 -34.12 -6.19 8.10
C ASP A 39 -34.58 -7.29 7.15
N ASP A 40 -35.43 -8.22 7.61
CA ASP A 40 -35.85 -9.44 6.90
C ASP A 40 -36.52 -9.17 5.52
N VAL A 41 -36.83 -7.90 5.23
CA VAL A 41 -37.48 -7.43 4.00
C VAL A 41 -36.48 -7.09 2.88
N LEU A 42 -35.17 -7.00 3.16
CA LEU A 42 -34.20 -6.47 2.21
C LEU A 42 -33.32 -7.57 1.60
N ASP A 43 -33.35 -7.65 0.27
CA ASP A 43 -32.41 -8.43 -0.52
C ASP A 43 -31.03 -7.76 -0.47
N VAL A 44 -30.19 -8.18 0.48
CA VAL A 44 -28.82 -7.71 0.66
C VAL A 44 -27.82 -8.46 -0.23
N SER A 45 -28.34 -9.22 -1.21
CA SER A 45 -27.56 -10.04 -2.12
C SER A 45 -26.48 -9.28 -2.89
N PHE A 46 -25.30 -9.88 -3.05
CA PHE A 46 -24.26 -9.33 -3.91
C PHE A 46 -24.75 -9.29 -5.38
N PRO A 47 -24.69 -8.14 -6.10
CA PRO A 47 -25.29 -8.04 -7.43
C PRO A 47 -24.67 -9.01 -8.46
N LEU A 48 -25.49 -9.81 -9.16
CA LEU A 48 -25.02 -10.85 -10.09
C LEU A 48 -24.12 -10.33 -11.22
N VAL A 49 -24.39 -9.12 -11.72
CA VAL A 49 -23.59 -8.49 -12.79
C VAL A 49 -22.16 -8.20 -12.28
N GLU A 50 -22.06 -7.66 -11.08
CA GLU A 50 -20.76 -7.36 -10.47
C GLU A 50 -20.04 -8.66 -10.05
N LEU A 51 -20.79 -9.64 -9.54
CA LEU A 51 -20.24 -10.97 -9.25
C LEU A 51 -19.61 -11.60 -10.49
N ARG A 52 -20.31 -11.58 -11.63
CA ARG A 52 -19.77 -12.09 -12.89
C ARG A 52 -18.49 -11.38 -13.27
N ARG A 53 -18.46 -10.05 -13.20
CA ARG A 53 -17.24 -9.27 -13.49
C ARG A 53 -16.07 -9.69 -12.60
N LEU A 54 -16.30 -9.89 -11.31
CA LEU A 54 -15.25 -10.31 -10.36
C LEU A 54 -14.79 -11.75 -10.59
N VAL A 55 -15.69 -12.65 -10.98
CA VAL A 55 -15.35 -14.01 -11.42
C VAL A 55 -14.44 -13.96 -12.64
N ASP A 56 -14.82 -13.18 -13.67
CA ASP A 56 -14.04 -13.05 -14.91
C ASP A 56 -12.67 -12.39 -14.65
N ALA A 57 -12.56 -11.51 -13.64
CA ALA A 57 -11.31 -10.91 -13.18
C ALA A 57 -10.45 -11.81 -12.27
N GLY A 58 -10.92 -13.02 -11.96
CA GLY A 58 -10.22 -13.96 -11.08
C GLY A 58 -10.13 -13.47 -9.63
N GLN A 59 -11.17 -12.79 -9.15
CA GLN A 59 -11.23 -12.22 -7.79
C GLN A 59 -12.29 -12.90 -6.91
N VAL A 60 -12.72 -14.10 -7.30
CA VAL A 60 -13.64 -14.94 -6.54
C VAL A 60 -13.04 -16.33 -6.43
N TRP A 61 -12.95 -16.85 -5.20
CA TRP A 61 -12.51 -18.22 -4.93
C TRP A 61 -13.61 -18.99 -4.22
N VAL A 62 -13.64 -20.30 -4.46
CA VAL A 62 -14.54 -21.23 -3.79
C VAL A 62 -13.75 -22.28 -3.04
N ALA A 63 -14.30 -22.72 -1.92
CA ALA A 63 -13.99 -24.01 -1.32
C ALA A 63 -14.95 -25.04 -1.90
N ALA A 64 -14.43 -26.00 -2.66
CA ALA A 64 -15.20 -27.07 -3.27
C ALA A 64 -14.95 -28.40 -2.53
N ASP A 65 -15.99 -29.22 -2.41
CA ASP A 65 -15.91 -30.55 -1.81
C ASP A 65 -15.24 -31.59 -2.73
N VAL A 66 -15.24 -32.86 -2.32
CA VAL A 66 -14.62 -33.97 -3.04
C VAL A 66 -15.23 -34.26 -4.42
N VAL A 67 -16.45 -33.79 -4.69
CA VAL A 67 -17.10 -33.88 -6.01
C VAL A 67 -17.03 -32.56 -6.78
N ASP A 68 -16.15 -31.65 -6.37
CA ASP A 68 -15.94 -30.32 -6.96
C ASP A 68 -17.17 -29.39 -6.86
N ARG A 69 -18.06 -29.62 -5.89
CA ARG A 69 -19.20 -28.75 -5.61
C ARG A 69 -18.79 -27.61 -4.67
N PRO A 70 -18.97 -26.33 -5.04
CA PRO A 70 -18.76 -25.20 -4.13
C PRO A 70 -19.63 -25.30 -2.86
N VAL A 71 -19.02 -25.11 -1.71
CA VAL A 71 -19.66 -25.10 -0.38
C VAL A 71 -19.29 -23.87 0.46
N GLY A 72 -18.36 -23.05 -0.03
CA GLY A 72 -18.03 -21.74 0.51
C GLY A 72 -17.37 -20.88 -0.56
N MET A 73 -17.38 -19.57 -0.37
CA MET A 73 -16.85 -18.59 -1.31
C MET A 73 -16.21 -17.41 -0.61
N VAL A 74 -15.35 -16.69 -1.34
CA VAL A 74 -14.88 -15.36 -0.97
C VAL A 74 -14.83 -14.49 -2.22
N ILE A 75 -15.42 -13.30 -2.12
CA ILE A 75 -15.50 -12.29 -3.17
C ILE A 75 -14.60 -11.13 -2.76
N VAL A 76 -13.69 -10.73 -3.64
CA VAL A 76 -12.72 -9.66 -3.37
C VAL A 76 -12.78 -8.63 -4.49
N SER A 77 -12.67 -7.36 -4.12
CA SER A 77 -12.43 -6.26 -5.06
C SER A 77 -11.18 -5.48 -4.66
N VAL A 78 -10.87 -4.44 -5.43
CA VAL A 78 -9.80 -3.48 -5.09
C VAL A 78 -10.46 -2.15 -4.83
N ARG A 79 -10.35 -1.65 -3.60
CA ARG A 79 -10.90 -0.37 -3.16
C ARG A 79 -9.75 0.45 -2.59
N ASP A 80 -9.60 1.70 -3.01
CA ASP A 80 -8.56 2.61 -2.50
C ASP A 80 -7.14 1.99 -2.46
N HIS A 81 -6.81 1.20 -3.49
CA HIS A 81 -5.49 0.54 -3.69
C HIS A 81 -5.16 -0.58 -2.72
N VAL A 82 -6.17 -1.09 -2.00
CA VAL A 82 -6.03 -2.27 -1.15
C VAL A 82 -7.06 -3.32 -1.53
N ALA A 83 -6.76 -4.57 -1.18
CA ALA A 83 -7.72 -5.65 -1.30
C ALA A 83 -8.89 -5.41 -0.35
N TYR A 84 -10.12 -5.57 -0.84
CA TYR A 84 -11.33 -5.46 -0.04
C TYR A 84 -12.15 -6.75 -0.17
N VAL A 85 -12.37 -7.44 0.95
CA VAL A 85 -13.29 -8.59 0.98
C VAL A 85 -14.70 -8.03 0.96
N GLU A 86 -15.39 -8.22 -0.16
CA GLU A 86 -16.78 -7.84 -0.32
C GLU A 86 -17.67 -8.76 0.52
N GLU A 87 -17.39 -10.07 0.44
CA GLU A 87 -18.20 -11.09 1.07
C GLU A 87 -17.41 -12.40 1.24
N MET A 88 -17.73 -13.17 2.28
CA MET A 88 -17.16 -14.48 2.51
C MET A 88 -18.14 -15.37 3.28
N ASP A 89 -18.57 -16.45 2.62
CA ASP A 89 -19.60 -17.35 3.14
C ASP A 89 -19.17 -18.80 3.08
N VAL A 90 -19.63 -19.56 4.05
CA VAL A 90 -19.50 -21.02 4.08
C VAL A 90 -20.83 -21.57 4.55
N LEU A 91 -21.35 -22.56 3.81
CA LEU A 91 -22.59 -23.22 4.19
C LEU A 91 -22.53 -23.77 5.62
N PRO A 92 -23.60 -23.64 6.43
CA PRO A 92 -23.58 -24.03 7.84
C PRO A 92 -23.15 -25.48 8.08
N GLU A 93 -23.57 -26.42 7.24
CA GLU A 93 -23.21 -27.84 7.33
C GLU A 93 -21.73 -28.12 6.99
N HIS A 94 -21.03 -27.13 6.43
CA HIS A 94 -19.59 -27.10 6.16
C HIS A 94 -18.81 -26.17 7.10
N GLY A 95 -19.51 -25.48 8.00
CA GLY A 95 -18.94 -24.58 8.99
C GLY A 95 -17.99 -25.28 9.97
N ARG A 96 -17.16 -24.47 10.65
CA ARG A 96 -16.21 -24.90 11.70
C ARG A 96 -15.16 -25.95 11.26
N ARG A 97 -14.96 -26.13 9.94
CA ARG A 97 -13.91 -26.97 9.34
C ARG A 97 -12.70 -26.18 8.81
N GLY A 98 -12.56 -24.91 9.21
CA GLY A 98 -11.45 -24.04 8.81
C GLY A 98 -11.54 -23.47 7.39
N LEU A 99 -12.65 -23.66 6.68
CA LEU A 99 -12.81 -23.17 5.29
C LEU A 99 -12.71 -21.65 5.18
N GLY A 100 -13.35 -20.89 6.09
CA GLY A 100 -13.22 -19.42 6.11
C GLY A 100 -11.77 -18.97 6.30
N SER A 101 -11.02 -19.62 7.18
CA SER A 101 -9.58 -19.34 7.38
C SER A 101 -8.77 -19.60 6.10
N ARG A 102 -9.04 -20.70 5.40
CA ARG A 102 -8.36 -21.05 4.14
C ARG A 102 -8.70 -20.06 3.02
N LEU A 103 -9.98 -19.65 2.92
CA LEU A 103 -10.42 -18.66 1.94
C LEU A 103 -9.76 -17.30 2.20
N LEU A 104 -9.75 -16.85 3.45
CA LEU A 104 -9.11 -15.59 3.84
C LEU A 104 -7.58 -15.62 3.59
N ALA A 105 -6.91 -16.74 3.87
CA ALA A 105 -5.50 -16.91 3.55
C ALA A 105 -5.23 -16.81 2.05
N ARG A 106 -6.09 -17.42 1.21
CA ARG A 106 -5.96 -17.32 -0.25
C ARG A 106 -6.08 -15.87 -0.76
N VAL A 107 -6.95 -15.07 -0.12
CA VAL A 107 -7.08 -13.63 -0.42
C VAL A 107 -5.81 -12.87 -0.02
N ALA A 108 -5.25 -13.15 1.15
CA ALA A 108 -4.01 -12.53 1.60
C ALA A 108 -2.85 -12.83 0.64
N GLU A 109 -2.68 -14.09 0.23
CA GLU A 109 -1.67 -14.52 -0.75
C GLU A 109 -1.84 -13.77 -2.09
N TRP A 110 -3.06 -13.76 -2.63
CA TRP A 110 -3.39 -13.03 -3.86
C TRP A 110 -3.07 -11.54 -3.76
N ALA A 111 -3.37 -10.94 -2.61
CA ALA A 111 -3.14 -9.53 -2.38
C ALA A 111 -1.64 -9.21 -2.33
N GLN A 112 -0.85 -10.09 -1.70
CA GLN A 112 0.62 -9.98 -1.65
C GLN A 112 1.25 -10.18 -3.04
N GLU A 113 0.80 -11.17 -3.82
CA GLU A 113 1.25 -11.42 -5.20
C GLU A 113 1.07 -10.18 -6.09
N ARG A 114 0.00 -9.40 -5.84
CA ARG A 114 -0.30 -8.15 -6.56
C ARG A 114 0.31 -6.90 -5.93
N GLY A 115 1.07 -7.04 -4.85
CA GLY A 115 1.76 -5.94 -4.18
C GLY A 115 0.85 -5.04 -3.33
N TYR A 116 -0.37 -5.47 -3.01
CA TYR A 116 -1.20 -4.76 -2.04
C TYR A 116 -0.61 -4.90 -0.63
N VAL A 117 -0.73 -3.84 0.14
CA VAL A 117 -0.13 -3.74 1.48
C VAL A 117 -1.08 -4.19 2.60
N ALA A 118 -2.35 -4.43 2.29
CA ALA A 118 -3.35 -4.84 3.26
C ALA A 118 -4.58 -5.48 2.61
N VAL A 119 -5.34 -6.18 3.45
CA VAL A 119 -6.72 -6.60 3.20
C VAL A 119 -7.65 -5.83 4.14
N THR A 120 -8.77 -5.37 3.63
CA THR A 120 -9.80 -4.63 4.38
C THR A 120 -11.18 -5.24 4.16
N LEU A 121 -12.12 -4.97 5.07
CA LEU A 121 -13.50 -5.46 5.00
C LEU A 121 -14.43 -4.69 5.95
N SER A 122 -15.74 -4.83 5.77
CA SER A 122 -16.79 -4.43 6.71
C SER A 122 -17.51 -5.67 7.24
N THR A 123 -17.80 -5.72 8.54
CA THR A 123 -18.46 -6.90 9.14
C THR A 123 -19.19 -6.56 10.44
N PHE A 124 -20.02 -7.47 10.96
CA PHE A 124 -20.63 -7.29 12.28
C PHE A 124 -19.60 -7.45 13.40
N ARG A 125 -19.55 -6.46 14.30
CA ARG A 125 -18.48 -6.27 15.29
C ARG A 125 -18.39 -7.40 16.31
N ASP A 126 -19.55 -7.87 16.78
CA ASP A 126 -19.65 -8.73 17.97
C ASP A 126 -20.22 -10.12 17.67
N VAL A 127 -20.68 -10.38 16.44
CA VAL A 127 -21.14 -11.72 16.02
C VAL A 127 -19.95 -12.69 16.02
N PRO A 128 -19.99 -13.84 16.73
CA PRO A 128 -18.82 -14.69 16.97
C PRO A 128 -18.06 -15.17 15.72
N TRP A 129 -18.77 -15.37 14.61
CA TRP A 129 -18.20 -15.80 13.32
C TRP A 129 -17.79 -14.64 12.39
N ASN A 130 -18.00 -13.38 12.78
CA ASN A 130 -17.61 -12.17 12.05
C ASN A 130 -16.43 -11.46 12.74
N GLY A 131 -16.63 -10.34 13.42
CA GLY A 131 -15.55 -9.53 14.01
C GLY A 131 -14.52 -10.34 14.81
N PRO A 132 -14.92 -11.19 15.78
CA PRO A 132 -14.00 -12.06 16.51
C PRO A 132 -13.27 -13.11 15.64
N PHE A 133 -13.85 -13.56 14.52
CA PHE A 133 -13.16 -14.40 13.55
C PHE A 133 -12.02 -13.62 12.89
N TYR A 134 -12.28 -12.42 12.37
CA TYR A 134 -11.25 -11.61 11.70
C TYR A 134 -10.15 -11.13 12.66
N ARG A 135 -10.50 -10.76 13.90
CA ARG A 135 -9.49 -10.38 14.92
C ARG A 135 -8.49 -11.51 15.20
N ARG A 136 -8.97 -12.76 15.24
CA ARG A 136 -8.11 -13.95 15.38
C ARG A 136 -7.18 -14.17 14.17
N HIS A 137 -7.50 -13.60 13.02
CA HIS A 137 -6.70 -13.66 11.79
C HIS A 137 -5.91 -12.36 11.54
N GLY A 138 -5.63 -11.59 12.60
CA GLY A 138 -4.75 -10.42 12.55
C GLY A 138 -5.41 -9.12 12.08
N PHE A 139 -6.73 -9.12 11.88
CA PHE A 139 -7.43 -7.88 11.57
C PHE A 139 -7.62 -7.03 12.82
N ARG A 140 -7.42 -5.72 12.70
CA ARG A 140 -7.78 -4.72 13.70
C ARG A 140 -8.97 -3.89 13.26
N ASP A 141 -9.73 -3.40 14.22
CA ASP A 141 -10.82 -2.45 13.99
C ASP A 141 -10.24 -1.09 13.52
N LEU A 142 -10.89 -0.46 12.54
CA LEU A 142 -10.55 0.88 12.05
C LEU A 142 -11.45 1.93 12.71
N ARG A 143 -10.83 2.98 13.25
CA ARG A 143 -11.55 4.14 13.80
C ARG A 143 -12.10 5.01 12.65
N PRO A 144 -13.17 5.79 12.87
CA PRO A 144 -13.78 6.61 11.82
C PRO A 144 -12.83 7.59 11.12
N ASP A 145 -11.79 8.08 11.82
CA ASP A 145 -10.75 8.97 11.27
C ASP A 145 -9.76 8.24 10.34
N GLU A 146 -9.74 6.90 10.36
CA GLU A 146 -8.90 6.07 9.48
C GLU A 146 -9.64 5.62 8.22
N TRP A 147 -10.92 5.98 8.06
CA TRP A 147 -11.73 5.51 6.94
C TRP A 147 -11.38 6.26 5.67
N THR A 148 -11.31 5.50 4.57
CA THR A 148 -11.20 6.08 3.24
C THR A 148 -12.55 6.63 2.77
N PRO A 149 -12.57 7.51 1.75
CA PRO A 149 -13.81 7.89 1.09
C PRO A 149 -14.62 6.69 0.58
N GLY A 150 -13.95 5.63 0.09
CA GLY A 150 -14.60 4.39 -0.33
C GLY A 150 -15.31 3.66 0.82
N MET A 151 -14.68 3.57 2.00
CA MET A 151 -15.30 2.98 3.19
C MET A 151 -16.51 3.79 3.66
N ALA A 152 -16.42 5.13 3.64
CA ALA A 152 -17.56 5.98 3.97
C ALA A 152 -18.74 5.72 3.02
N ALA A 153 -18.49 5.64 1.71
CA ALA A 153 -19.52 5.33 0.71
C ALA A 153 -20.14 3.94 0.89
N ILE A 154 -19.34 2.93 1.29
CA ILE A 154 -19.85 1.60 1.63
C ILE A 154 -20.79 1.69 2.82
N ARG A 155 -20.41 2.41 3.89
CA ARG A 155 -21.29 2.55 5.07
C ARG A 155 -22.60 3.25 4.73
N ASP A 156 -22.55 4.29 3.89
CA ASP A 156 -23.76 5.00 3.46
C ASP A 156 -24.65 4.12 2.56
N ALA A 157 -24.06 3.22 1.77
CA ALA A 157 -24.80 2.22 1.02
C ALA A 157 -25.43 1.17 1.94
N GLU A 158 -24.68 0.61 2.88
CA GLU A 158 -25.18 -0.37 3.86
C GLU A 158 -26.37 0.21 4.66
N ALA A 159 -26.28 1.46 5.11
CA ALA A 159 -27.35 2.14 5.84
C ALA A 159 -28.63 2.31 5.00
N ARG A 160 -28.49 2.62 3.70
CA ARG A 160 -29.64 2.73 2.78
C ARG A 160 -30.32 1.38 2.52
N HIS A 161 -29.58 0.28 2.64
CA HIS A 161 -30.10 -1.09 2.54
C HIS A 161 -30.48 -1.68 3.91
N GLY A 162 -30.74 -0.83 4.91
CA GLY A 162 -31.31 -1.25 6.20
C GLY A 162 -30.38 -2.07 7.11
N LEU A 163 -29.10 -2.22 6.76
CA LEU A 163 -28.14 -2.87 7.63
C LEU A 163 -27.92 -2.03 8.90
N ARG A 164 -27.79 -2.70 10.03
CA ARG A 164 -27.41 -2.08 11.31
C ARG A 164 -25.96 -1.64 11.31
N VAL A 165 -25.68 -0.51 10.65
CA VAL A 165 -24.33 0.05 10.49
C VAL A 165 -23.66 0.45 11.80
N ASP A 166 -24.45 0.65 12.87
CA ASP A 166 -23.95 0.85 14.24
C ASP A 166 -23.34 -0.42 14.83
N ALA A 167 -23.85 -1.60 14.43
CA ALA A 167 -23.32 -2.91 14.81
C ALA A 167 -22.15 -3.37 13.92
N ARG A 168 -21.82 -2.62 12.87
CA ARG A 168 -20.74 -2.96 11.93
C ARG A 168 -19.42 -2.26 12.30
N VAL A 169 -18.34 -2.80 11.76
CA VAL A 169 -16.98 -2.27 11.91
C VAL A 169 -16.18 -2.54 10.65
N PHE A 170 -15.44 -1.54 10.19
CA PHE A 170 -14.40 -1.74 9.20
C PHE A 170 -13.15 -2.31 9.87
N MET A 171 -12.52 -3.27 9.23
CA MET A 171 -11.32 -3.91 9.74
C MET A 171 -10.21 -3.92 8.69
N ARG A 172 -8.97 -3.95 9.17
CA ARG A 172 -7.76 -3.99 8.34
C ARG A 172 -6.78 -5.04 8.86
N CYS A 173 -6.23 -5.84 7.96
CA CYS A 173 -5.05 -6.67 8.20
C CYS A 173 -3.92 -6.18 7.29
N ASP A 174 -2.84 -5.68 7.90
CA ASP A 174 -1.63 -5.32 7.16
C ASP A 174 -0.92 -6.59 6.70
N LEU A 175 -0.60 -6.65 5.41
CA LEU A 175 0.10 -7.78 4.84
C LEU A 175 1.60 -7.60 5.05
N PRO A 176 2.33 -8.67 5.39
CA PRO A 176 3.77 -8.60 5.36
C PRO A 176 4.17 -8.21 3.94
N ARG A 177 5.00 -7.17 3.83
CA ARG A 177 5.64 -6.85 2.54
C ARG A 177 6.35 -8.14 2.15
N ALA A 178 6.00 -8.70 0.98
CA ALA A 178 6.73 -9.84 0.44
C ALA A 178 8.22 -9.57 0.61
N ASP A 179 9.02 -10.55 1.05
CA ASP A 179 10.46 -10.48 1.30
C ASP A 179 11.20 -10.01 0.04
N ARG A 180 11.04 -8.73 -0.29
CA ARG A 180 11.89 -7.98 -1.17
C ARG A 180 13.01 -7.57 -0.26
N CYS A 181 14.21 -8.08 -0.54
CA CYS A 181 15.43 -7.58 0.10
C CYS A 181 15.33 -6.05 0.14
N GLY A 182 15.22 -5.48 1.34
CA GLY A 182 15.01 -4.05 1.50
C GLY A 182 16.25 -3.34 0.97
N VAL A 183 16.17 -2.81 -0.25
CA VAL A 183 17.29 -2.09 -0.85
C VAL A 183 17.38 -0.73 -0.15
N GLN A 184 18.51 -0.50 0.52
CA GLN A 184 18.89 0.83 0.98
C GLN A 184 19.70 1.52 -0.11
N VAL A 185 19.45 2.81 -0.32
CA VAL A 185 20.10 3.58 -1.40
C VAL A 185 21.05 4.60 -0.78
N ARG A 186 22.29 4.61 -1.28
CA ARG A 186 23.25 5.69 -1.02
C ARG A 186 23.85 6.14 -2.34
N VAL A 187 23.92 7.45 -2.53
CA VAL A 187 24.60 8.06 -3.68
C VAL A 187 25.84 8.78 -3.16
N ALA A 188 27.01 8.28 -3.53
CA ALA A 188 28.29 8.83 -3.11
C ALA A 188 28.93 9.65 -4.23
N ARG A 189 29.51 10.79 -3.87
CA ARG A 189 30.24 11.66 -4.81
C ARG A 189 31.48 12.25 -4.16
N GLN A 190 32.61 12.15 -4.85
CA GLN A 190 33.82 12.83 -4.43
C GLN A 190 33.76 14.33 -4.77
N THR A 191 34.34 15.16 -3.92
CA THR A 191 34.49 16.60 -4.08
C THR A 191 35.89 17.04 -3.65
N GLY A 192 36.39 18.12 -4.25
CA GLY A 192 37.59 18.82 -3.80
C GLY A 192 37.27 19.94 -2.82
N ARG A 193 35.99 20.20 -2.54
CA ARG A 193 35.46 21.38 -1.84
C ARG A 193 34.49 20.96 -0.73
N LEU A 194 34.86 19.95 0.07
CA LEU A 194 33.96 19.30 1.03
C LEU A 194 33.26 20.26 1.98
N ALA A 195 33.97 21.29 2.48
CA ALA A 195 33.39 22.30 3.36
C ALA A 195 32.28 23.12 2.67
N GLU A 196 32.46 23.45 1.40
CA GLU A 196 31.50 24.26 0.63
C GLU A 196 30.29 23.43 0.22
N VAL A 197 30.52 22.18 -0.19
CA VAL A 197 29.45 21.21 -0.43
C VAL A 197 28.62 21.01 0.84
N LEU A 198 29.27 20.90 2.00
CA LEU A 198 28.56 20.82 3.27
C LEU A 198 27.71 22.05 3.57
N ALA A 199 28.25 23.25 3.38
CA ALA A 199 27.46 24.48 3.54
C ALA A 199 26.24 24.48 2.61
N PHE A 200 26.38 24.03 1.37
CA PHE A 200 25.29 23.95 0.42
C PHE A 200 24.21 22.93 0.83
N TYR A 201 24.58 21.67 1.10
CA TYR A 201 23.62 20.60 1.33
C TYR A 201 23.10 20.55 2.78
N ARG A 202 23.97 20.70 3.78
CA ARG A 202 23.56 20.66 5.20
C ARG A 202 22.87 21.95 5.61
N ASP A 203 23.49 23.10 5.34
CA ASP A 203 23.00 24.38 5.86
C ASP A 203 21.98 25.03 4.90
N GLY A 204 22.24 24.98 3.59
CA GLY A 204 21.38 25.54 2.55
C GLY A 204 20.12 24.71 2.28
N LEU A 205 20.30 23.45 1.84
CA LEU A 205 19.16 22.54 1.64
C LEU A 205 18.53 22.09 2.96
N GLY A 206 19.29 22.07 4.06
CA GLY A 206 18.80 21.64 5.37
C GLY A 206 18.84 20.13 5.56
N LEU A 207 19.70 19.41 4.84
CA LEU A 207 19.80 17.95 4.96
C LEU A 207 20.53 17.58 6.27
N PRO A 208 19.95 16.71 7.13
CA PRO A 208 20.60 16.29 8.37
C PRO A 208 21.88 15.52 8.11
N GLU A 209 22.94 15.86 8.85
CA GLU A 209 24.16 15.04 8.90
C GLU A 209 23.94 13.83 9.79
N ILE A 210 24.22 12.64 9.28
CA ILE A 210 23.99 11.37 9.97
C ILE A 210 25.28 10.64 10.32
N ASP A 211 26.38 10.93 9.62
CA ASP A 211 27.69 10.36 9.91
C ASP A 211 28.82 11.20 9.30
N ARG A 212 30.03 11.09 9.86
CA ARG A 212 31.24 11.78 9.41
C ARG A 212 32.50 11.02 9.78
N PHE A 213 33.47 11.03 8.87
CA PHE A 213 34.80 10.47 9.10
C PHE A 213 35.90 11.38 8.56
N CYS A 214 37.09 11.29 9.16
CA CYS A 214 38.28 12.02 8.74
C CYS A 214 39.49 11.08 8.67
N GLY A 215 40.32 11.22 7.64
CA GLY A 215 41.57 10.48 7.44
C GLY A 215 41.38 8.96 7.25
N HIS A 216 40.18 8.50 6.92
CA HIS A 216 39.89 7.08 6.77
C HIS A 216 40.43 6.58 5.42
N ALA A 217 41.55 5.85 5.45
CA ALA A 217 42.23 5.36 4.25
C ALA A 217 42.55 6.47 3.22
N GLY A 218 42.87 7.68 3.69
CA GLY A 218 43.15 8.84 2.83
C GLY A 218 41.91 9.60 2.35
N TYR A 219 40.75 9.36 2.98
CA TYR A 219 39.50 10.08 2.71
C TYR A 219 38.95 10.77 3.95
N ASP A 220 38.43 11.96 3.73
CA ASP A 220 37.44 12.60 4.60
C ASP A 220 36.06 12.41 3.99
N GLY A 221 35.02 12.31 4.80
CA GLY A 221 33.67 12.20 4.26
C GLY A 221 32.56 12.47 5.25
N VAL A 222 31.38 12.67 4.68
CA VAL A 222 30.15 13.01 5.40
C VAL A 222 28.95 12.41 4.70
N MET A 223 28.00 11.94 5.50
CA MET A 223 26.74 11.38 5.03
C MET A 223 25.59 12.27 5.48
N LEU A 224 24.71 12.60 4.55
CA LEU A 224 23.53 13.41 4.76
C LEU A 224 22.27 12.61 4.45
N GLU A 225 21.27 12.69 5.33
CA GLU A 225 19.97 12.06 5.11
C GLU A 225 19.17 12.79 4.02
N LEU A 226 18.42 12.03 3.20
CA LEU A 226 17.29 12.55 2.43
C LEU A 226 16.00 12.22 3.18
N PRO A 227 15.44 13.16 3.96
CA PRO A 227 14.38 12.87 4.92
C PRO A 227 13.15 12.21 4.28
N GLY A 228 12.63 11.18 4.96
CA GLY A 228 11.43 10.46 4.53
C GLY A 228 11.65 9.46 3.39
N THR A 229 12.88 9.34 2.86
CA THR A 229 13.18 8.40 1.76
C THR A 229 13.93 7.14 2.22
N GLY A 230 14.62 7.20 3.36
CA GLY A 230 15.56 6.15 3.80
C GLY A 230 16.84 6.08 2.95
N ALA A 231 17.07 7.04 2.06
CA ALA A 231 18.26 7.16 1.23
C ALA A 231 19.19 8.27 1.75
N HIS A 232 20.48 8.16 1.47
CA HIS A 232 21.48 9.13 1.92
C HIS A 232 22.37 9.61 0.76
N LEU A 233 22.86 10.85 0.88
CA LEU A 233 23.96 11.37 0.06
C LEU A 233 25.27 11.21 0.84
N GLU A 234 26.35 10.81 0.18
CA GLU A 234 27.69 10.78 0.76
C GLU A 234 28.63 11.66 -0.06
N PHE A 235 29.33 12.58 0.62
CA PHE A 235 30.37 13.38 0.02
C PHE A 235 31.72 13.02 0.60
N THR A 236 32.68 12.72 -0.26
CA THR A 236 34.03 12.36 0.14
C THR A 236 35.06 13.31 -0.45
N ALA A 237 36.17 13.53 0.24
CA ALA A 237 37.32 14.27 -0.27
C ALA A 237 38.59 13.45 -0.08
N THR A 238 39.46 13.48 -1.08
CA THR A 238 40.77 12.85 -1.06
C THR A 238 41.72 13.61 -1.98
N GLU A 239 43.00 13.62 -1.64
CA GLU A 239 44.05 14.18 -2.49
C GLU A 239 44.48 13.19 -3.59
N HIS A 240 44.08 11.92 -3.48
CA HIS A 240 44.52 10.85 -4.38
C HIS A 240 43.80 10.84 -5.73
N LEU A 241 42.61 11.44 -5.82
CA LEU A 241 41.74 11.40 -7.00
C LEU A 241 41.19 12.80 -7.32
N ARG A 242 41.01 13.07 -8.62
CA ARG A 242 40.36 14.30 -9.07
C ARG A 242 38.83 14.18 -9.01
N PRO A 243 38.12 15.23 -8.55
CA PRO A 243 36.67 15.30 -8.57
C PRO A 243 36.07 15.02 -9.95
N PRO A 244 34.92 14.34 -10.02
CA PRO A 244 34.19 14.15 -11.28
C PRO A 244 33.68 15.49 -11.82
N THR A 245 33.63 15.62 -13.14
CA THR A 245 33.03 16.78 -13.82
C THR A 245 31.52 16.66 -13.85
N ALA A 246 30.82 17.71 -13.43
CA ALA A 246 29.36 17.78 -13.49
C ALA A 246 28.84 17.75 -14.95
N HIS A 247 27.90 16.86 -15.23
CA HIS A 247 27.13 16.89 -16.47
C HIS A 247 25.85 17.72 -16.25
N PRO A 248 25.41 18.57 -17.20
CA PRO A 248 24.23 19.42 -17.00
C PRO A 248 22.90 18.65 -16.82
N GLU A 249 22.84 17.39 -17.27
CA GLU A 249 21.71 16.47 -17.03
C GLU A 249 21.96 15.50 -15.84
N GLY A 250 23.05 15.68 -15.09
CA GLY A 250 23.30 14.96 -13.84
C GLY A 250 22.54 15.66 -12.70
N LEU A 251 21.26 15.33 -12.55
CA LEU A 251 20.35 16.04 -11.65
C LEU A 251 20.10 15.27 -10.35
N LEU A 252 20.12 15.97 -9.22
CA LEU A 252 19.40 15.58 -8.01
C LEU A 252 18.07 16.33 -7.98
N VAL A 253 16.95 15.63 -8.12
CA VAL A 253 15.62 16.24 -8.13
C VAL A 253 14.93 16.01 -6.80
N LEU A 254 14.53 17.08 -6.12
CA LEU A 254 13.89 17.07 -4.82
C LEU A 254 12.47 17.64 -4.92
N TYR A 255 11.47 16.78 -4.70
CA TYR A 255 10.05 17.16 -4.64
C TYR A 255 9.71 17.57 -3.22
N LEU A 256 9.48 18.87 -3.01
CA LEU A 256 9.26 19.45 -1.69
C LEU A 256 7.79 19.58 -1.31
N GLY A 257 6.87 19.29 -2.24
CA GLY A 257 5.42 19.25 -2.00
C GLY A 257 4.72 20.60 -1.80
N GLU A 258 5.46 21.70 -1.63
CA GLU A 258 4.89 23.05 -1.62
C GLU A 258 5.87 24.12 -2.14
N ARG A 259 5.32 25.17 -2.80
CA ARG A 259 6.11 26.31 -3.30
C ARG A 259 6.84 27.08 -2.18
N ALA A 260 6.23 27.17 -1.00
CA ALA A 260 6.82 27.86 0.13
C ALA A 260 8.13 27.17 0.61
N ALA A 261 8.21 25.85 0.53
CA ALA A 261 9.43 25.11 0.86
C ALA A 261 10.55 25.41 -0.13
N VAL A 262 10.26 25.45 -1.45
CA VAL A 262 11.23 25.84 -2.47
C VAL A 262 11.80 27.23 -2.19
N HIS A 263 10.95 28.22 -1.89
CA HIS A 263 11.41 29.58 -1.57
C HIS A 263 12.28 29.64 -0.31
N ARG A 264 11.92 28.91 0.76
CA ARG A 264 12.73 28.85 1.99
C ARG A 264 14.11 28.24 1.71
N VAL A 265 14.17 27.19 0.90
CA VAL A 265 15.43 26.56 0.51
C VAL A 265 16.30 27.51 -0.32
N LEU A 266 15.73 28.14 -1.36
CA LEU A 266 16.45 29.09 -2.20
C LEU A 266 16.98 30.29 -1.39
N ALA A 267 16.19 30.82 -0.46
CA ALA A 267 16.61 31.92 0.41
C ALA A 267 17.80 31.54 1.31
N ARG A 268 17.84 30.29 1.82
CA ARG A 268 18.98 29.80 2.61
C ARG A 268 20.22 29.54 1.77
N LEU A 269 20.05 29.01 0.56
CA LEU A 269 21.16 28.74 -0.35
C LEU A 269 21.88 30.01 -0.80
N ALA A 270 21.14 31.13 -0.92
CA ALA A 270 21.64 32.38 -1.49
C ALA A 270 22.35 32.18 -2.85
N ALA A 271 21.90 31.19 -3.62
CA ALA A 271 22.45 30.80 -4.92
C ALA A 271 21.51 31.26 -6.04
N ASP A 272 22.08 31.77 -7.13
CA ASP A 272 21.32 32.16 -8.30
C ASP A 272 20.80 30.92 -9.05
N PRO A 273 19.52 30.88 -9.43
CA PRO A 273 19.01 29.85 -10.31
C PRO A 273 19.78 29.78 -11.62
N VAL A 274 19.99 28.58 -12.11
CA VAL A 274 20.63 28.29 -13.40
C VAL A 274 19.61 27.68 -14.35
N ARG A 275 19.77 27.96 -15.64
CA ARG A 275 18.91 27.37 -16.68
C ARG A 275 19.17 25.87 -16.80
N SER A 276 18.11 25.08 -16.85
CA SER A 276 18.19 23.63 -17.10
C SER A 276 18.57 23.33 -18.56
N ALA A 277 19.33 22.25 -18.79
CA ALA A 277 19.64 21.82 -20.15
C ALA A 277 18.41 21.23 -20.84
N ASN A 278 17.65 20.38 -20.15
CA ASN A 278 16.28 20.04 -20.52
C ASN A 278 15.29 21.11 -20.01
N PRO A 279 14.63 21.89 -20.90
CA PRO A 279 13.72 22.97 -20.51
C PRO A 279 12.53 22.53 -19.65
N TYR A 280 12.15 21.25 -19.69
CA TYR A 280 11.10 20.70 -18.84
C TYR A 280 11.30 21.06 -17.36
N TRP A 281 12.54 21.02 -16.88
CA TRP A 281 12.85 21.32 -15.48
C TRP A 281 12.68 22.80 -15.12
N ASP A 282 12.78 23.71 -16.10
CA ASP A 282 12.49 25.13 -15.89
C ASP A 282 10.98 25.40 -15.83
N GLU A 283 10.15 24.50 -16.37
CA GLU A 283 8.68 24.58 -16.29
C GLU A 283 8.15 24.09 -14.95
N VAL A 284 8.73 23.01 -14.41
CA VAL A 284 8.21 22.32 -13.21
C VAL A 284 8.97 22.64 -11.91
N GLY A 285 10.14 23.28 -12.00
CA GLY A 285 11.00 23.50 -10.84
C GLY A 285 11.98 24.65 -10.99
N VAL A 286 12.87 24.77 -10.00
CA VAL A 286 13.98 25.72 -10.00
C VAL A 286 15.28 24.95 -9.86
N THR A 287 16.19 25.14 -10.81
CA THR A 287 17.50 24.50 -10.81
C THR A 287 18.55 25.42 -10.21
N VAL A 288 19.37 24.88 -9.30
CA VAL A 288 20.56 25.53 -8.74
C VAL A 288 21.80 24.68 -8.99
N ALA A 289 22.96 25.30 -8.99
CA ALA A 289 24.25 24.62 -9.07
C ALA A 289 24.85 24.49 -7.67
N ASP A 290 25.35 23.31 -7.33
CA ASP A 290 26.19 23.16 -6.14
C ASP A 290 27.63 23.67 -6.41
N PRO A 291 28.52 23.71 -5.39
CA PRO A 291 29.89 24.20 -5.54
C PRO A 291 30.76 23.43 -6.55
N ASP A 292 30.40 22.18 -6.88
CA ASP A 292 31.09 21.37 -7.89
C ASP A 292 30.42 21.46 -9.27
N GLY A 293 29.34 22.25 -9.40
CA GLY A 293 28.60 22.50 -10.62
C GLY A 293 27.50 21.47 -10.93
N PHE A 294 27.26 20.49 -10.05
CA PHE A 294 26.15 19.54 -10.21
C PHE A 294 24.82 20.24 -9.98
N ARG A 295 23.78 19.76 -10.65
CA ARG A 295 22.48 20.41 -10.64
C ARG A 295 21.57 19.80 -9.58
N VAL A 296 20.94 20.67 -8.79
CA VAL A 296 19.85 20.29 -7.88
C VAL A 296 18.59 20.99 -8.36
N VAL A 297 17.54 20.22 -8.64
CA VAL A 297 16.25 20.74 -9.08
C VAL A 297 15.28 20.66 -7.90
N LEU A 298 14.69 21.79 -7.55
CA LEU A 298 13.70 21.90 -6.48
C LEU A 298 12.31 22.01 -7.12
N VAL A 299 11.48 21.00 -6.88
CA VAL A 299 10.13 20.90 -7.45
C VAL A 299 9.10 21.15 -6.36
N ALA A 300 8.14 22.04 -6.63
CA ALA A 300 7.11 22.41 -5.66
C ALA A 300 5.97 21.38 -5.55
N ASP A 301 5.82 20.49 -6.53
CA ASP A 301 4.81 19.44 -6.51
C ASP A 301 5.28 18.24 -5.69
N SER A 302 4.34 17.35 -5.37
CA SER A 302 4.65 16.04 -4.77
C SER A 302 4.76 14.99 -5.87
N TRP A 303 5.74 14.08 -5.75
CA TRP A 303 5.81 12.93 -6.64
C TRP A 303 4.72 11.92 -6.30
N THR A 304 3.68 11.84 -7.14
CA THR A 304 2.73 10.72 -7.12
C THR A 304 3.19 9.71 -8.14
N SER A 305 3.66 8.53 -7.69
CA SER A 305 3.98 7.43 -8.61
C SER A 305 2.77 7.15 -9.51
N PRO A 306 2.91 7.21 -10.84
CA PRO A 306 1.89 6.69 -11.73
C PRO A 306 1.69 5.20 -11.39
N ARG A 307 0.44 4.80 -11.20
CA ARG A 307 0.06 3.39 -10.98
C ARG A 307 0.28 2.57 -12.23
#